data_AF-A0A8X6XPN7-F1
#
_entry.id   AF-A0A8X6XPN7-F1
#
_cell.length_a   1.000
_cell.length_b   1.000
_cell.length_c   1.000
_cell.angle_alpha   90.00
_cell.angle_beta   90.00
_cell.angle_gamma   90.00
#
_symmetry.space_group_name_H-M   'P 1'
#
loop_
_entity.id
_entity.type
_entity.pdbx_description
1 polymer ?
#
loop_
_entity_poly.entity_id
_entity_poly.type
_entity_poly.pdbx_seq_one_letter_code
_entity_poly.pdbx_strand_id
1 'polypeptide(L)'
;MKTFIFFACVLFVSVISISMAKECTSPKDCEPGECCVLGMQRYSTPNCRSLGKSDDVCLVNNTAEDKLLGYPDGSLRQYYDIYRLFCPCEDNLRCSNAKCVPA
;
A
#
# COMPACT_ATOMS: atom_id res chain seq x y z
N MET A 1 -28.82 0.86 -33.91
CA MET A 1 -27.44 0.34 -34.07
C MET A 1 -26.37 1.21 -33.39
N LYS A 2 -26.41 2.55 -33.51
CA LYS A 2 -25.45 3.47 -32.82
C LYS A 2 -25.49 3.39 -31.29
N THR A 3 -26.67 3.19 -30.70
CA THR A 3 -26.88 3.10 -29.24
C THR A 3 -26.28 1.83 -28.61
N PHE A 4 -26.27 0.73 -29.35
CA PHE A 4 -25.70 -0.55 -28.90
C PHE A 4 -24.15 -0.52 -28.89
N ILE A 5 -23.54 0.17 -29.86
CA ILE A 5 -22.09 0.35 -29.93
C ILE A 5 -21.60 1.23 -28.76
N PHE A 6 -22.35 2.27 -28.41
CA PHE A 6 -22.03 3.13 -27.27
C PHE A 6 -22.07 2.38 -25.93
N PHE A 7 -23.09 1.55 -25.72
CA PHE A 7 -23.20 0.72 -24.51
C PHE A 7 -22.08 -0.33 -24.41
N ALA A 8 -21.68 -0.94 -25.52
CA ALA A 8 -20.58 -1.90 -25.54
C ALA A 8 -19.22 -1.26 -25.20
N CYS A 9 -18.93 -0.05 -25.69
CA CYS A 9 -17.70 0.67 -25.35
C CYS A 9 -17.66 1.09 -23.87
N VAL A 10 -18.78 1.55 -23.30
CA VAL A 10 -18.85 1.97 -21.88
C VAL A 10 -18.65 0.78 -20.93
N LEU A 11 -19.17 -0.39 -21.28
CA LEU A 11 -19.01 -1.60 -20.47
C LEU A 11 -17.56 -2.15 -20.51
N PHE A 12 -16.85 -2.05 -21.64
CA PHE A 12 -15.46 -2.50 -21.75
C PHE A 12 -14.46 -1.65 -20.93
N VAL A 13 -14.74 -0.36 -20.71
CA VAL A 13 -13.85 0.53 -19.92
C VAL A 13 -13.96 0.24 -18.41
N SER A 14 -15.07 -0.33 -17.96
CA SER A 14 -15.34 -0.55 -16.52
C SER A 14 -14.60 -1.73 -15.89
N VAL A 15 -13.95 -2.60 -16.68
CA VAL A 15 -13.51 -3.93 -16.22
C VAL A 15 -12.03 -4.03 -15.85
N ILE A 16 -11.23 -2.96 -15.98
CA ILE A 16 -9.78 -3.04 -15.73
C ILE A 16 -9.37 -1.97 -14.71
N SER A 17 -9.67 -2.22 -13.44
CA SER A 17 -8.98 -1.58 -12.33
C SER A 17 -8.64 -2.62 -11.28
N ILE A 18 -8.05 -3.73 -11.72
CA ILE A 18 -7.32 -4.63 -10.82
C ILE A 18 -5.99 -3.93 -10.53
N SER A 19 -5.98 -3.06 -9.52
CA SER A 19 -4.73 -2.52 -8.98
C SER A 19 -3.95 -3.67 -8.36
N MET A 20 -3.03 -4.26 -9.12
CA MET A 20 -1.95 -5.05 -8.53
C MET A 20 -1.12 -4.09 -7.70
N ALA A 21 -1.02 -4.36 -6.39
CA ALA A 21 -0.23 -3.52 -5.51
C ALA A 21 1.22 -3.48 -6.02
N LYS A 22 1.71 -2.28 -6.36
CA LYS A 22 3.04 -2.05 -6.92
C LYS A 22 4.11 -2.42 -5.89
N GLU A 23 5.09 -3.25 -6.26
CA GLU A 23 6.24 -3.54 -5.38
C GLU A 23 7.08 -2.27 -5.14
N CYS A 24 7.72 -2.18 -3.97
CA CYS A 24 8.54 -1.02 -3.61
C CYS A 24 9.78 -1.43 -2.82
N THR A 25 10.84 -0.61 -2.94
CA THR A 25 12.05 -0.69 -2.13
C THR A 25 12.07 0.39 -1.04
N SER A 26 11.41 1.51 -1.29
CA SER A 26 11.24 2.62 -0.36
C SER A 26 9.96 3.42 -0.68
N PRO A 27 9.51 4.34 0.18
CA PRO A 27 8.37 5.21 -0.11
C PRO A 27 8.52 6.06 -1.37
N LYS A 28 9.76 6.32 -1.85
CA LYS A 28 10.02 7.08 -3.08
C LYS A 28 9.52 6.38 -4.35
N ASP A 29 9.27 5.08 -4.25
CA ASP A 29 8.73 4.29 -5.36
C ASP A 29 7.20 4.39 -5.45
N CYS A 30 6.52 4.98 -4.46
CA CYS A 30 5.07 5.04 -4.35
C CYS A 30 4.51 6.41 -4.73
N GLU A 31 3.21 6.46 -5.02
CA GLU A 31 2.53 7.71 -5.35
C GLU A 31 2.33 8.60 -4.10
N PRO A 32 2.10 9.91 -4.27
CA PRO A 32 1.70 10.77 -3.16
C PRO A 32 0.48 10.22 -2.42
N GLY A 33 0.54 10.18 -1.09
CA GLY A 33 -0.51 9.56 -0.26
C GLY A 33 -0.39 8.05 -0.13
N GLU A 34 0.76 7.47 -0.52
CA GLU A 34 1.09 6.07 -0.30
C GLU A 34 2.39 5.89 0.51
N CYS A 35 2.59 4.70 1.06
CA CYS A 35 3.83 4.27 1.68
C CYS A 35 4.20 2.84 1.26
N CYS A 36 5.45 2.44 1.54
CA CYS A 36 5.93 1.10 1.25
C CYS A 36 5.70 0.16 2.47
N VAL A 37 4.95 -0.93 2.28
CA VAL A 37 4.53 -1.82 3.38
C VAL A 37 5.04 -3.24 3.19
N LEU A 38 5.69 -3.79 4.22
CA LEU A 38 5.98 -5.21 4.35
C LEU A 38 4.81 -5.95 5.02
N GLY A 39 4.27 -6.94 4.31
CA GLY A 39 3.24 -7.84 4.83
C GLY A 39 3.74 -8.82 5.90
N MET A 40 2.80 -9.52 6.55
CA MET A 40 3.10 -10.50 7.62
C MET A 40 3.59 -11.86 7.12
N GLN A 41 3.39 -12.18 5.85
CA GLN A 41 3.73 -13.51 5.33
C GLN A 41 5.25 -13.66 5.21
N ARG A 42 5.75 -14.88 5.44
CA ARG A 42 7.17 -15.18 5.21
C ARG A 42 7.50 -14.95 3.73
N TYR A 43 8.63 -14.31 3.47
CA TYR A 43 9.06 -13.92 2.12
C TYR A 43 8.12 -12.93 1.41
N SER A 44 7.34 -12.14 2.16
CA SER A 44 6.59 -11.01 1.58
C SER A 44 7.54 -10.04 0.87
N THR A 45 7.15 -9.59 -0.31
CA THR A 45 7.77 -8.44 -0.97
C THR A 45 7.01 -7.18 -0.57
N PRO A 46 7.70 -6.12 -0.10
CA PRO A 46 7.04 -4.86 0.19
C PRO A 46 6.32 -4.28 -1.02
N ASN A 47 5.17 -3.66 -0.77
CA ASN A 47 4.35 -3.06 -1.81
C ASN A 47 3.75 -1.72 -1.37
N CYS A 48 3.47 -0.84 -2.32
CA CYS A 48 2.81 0.44 -2.09
C CYS A 48 1.39 0.22 -1.59
N ARG A 49 0.99 1.00 -0.58
CA ARG A 49 -0.34 1.03 0.02
C ARG A 49 -0.69 2.48 0.34
N SER A 50 -1.98 2.81 0.29
CA SER A 50 -2.45 4.13 0.71
C SER A 50 -2.22 4.37 2.21
N LEU A 51 -1.98 5.63 2.57
CA LEU A 51 -2.02 6.08 3.95
C LEU A 51 -3.39 5.79 4.60
N GLY A 52 -3.40 5.59 5.92
CA GLY A 52 -4.61 5.31 6.68
C GLY A 52 -5.51 6.54 6.77
N LYS A 53 -6.78 6.37 6.40
CA LYS A 53 -7.82 7.40 6.47
C LYS A 53 -8.57 7.33 7.79
N SER A 54 -9.46 8.29 8.03
CA SER A 54 -10.30 8.29 9.24
C SER A 54 -10.98 6.94 9.47
N ASP A 55 -10.91 6.45 10.70
CA ASP A 55 -11.44 5.16 11.17
C ASP A 55 -10.78 3.90 10.59
N ASP A 56 -9.80 4.01 9.69
CA ASP A 56 -9.03 2.87 9.22
C ASP A 56 -8.25 2.23 10.37
N VAL A 57 -8.06 0.92 10.26
CA VAL A 57 -7.21 0.16 11.18
C VAL A 57 -5.76 0.59 10.98
N CYS A 58 -5.08 0.87 12.08
CA CYS A 58 -3.66 1.24 12.07
C CYS A 58 -2.88 0.47 13.14
N LEU A 59 -1.56 0.40 12.95
CA LEU A 59 -0.65 -0.17 13.94
C LEU A 59 -0.08 0.95 14.83
N VAL A 60 -0.35 0.86 16.13
CA VAL A 60 0.16 1.82 17.12
C VAL A 60 1.69 1.71 17.17
N ASN A 61 2.38 2.85 17.16
CA ASN A 61 3.85 2.94 17.11
C ASN A 61 4.49 2.27 15.88
N ASN A 62 3.80 2.27 14.74
CA ASN A 62 4.35 1.79 13.47
C ASN A 62 5.32 2.79 12.86
N THR A 63 6.57 2.76 13.29
CA THR A 63 7.64 3.57 12.73
C THR A 63 8.23 2.91 11.48
N ALA A 64 8.64 3.73 10.51
CA ALA A 64 9.39 3.25 9.35
C ALA A 64 10.71 2.60 9.79
N GLU A 65 11.11 1.52 9.11
CA GLU A 65 12.32 0.77 9.41
C GLU A 65 13.09 0.40 8.13
N ASP A 66 14.41 0.40 8.20
CA ASP A 66 15.26 -0.23 7.19
C ASP A 66 15.32 -1.74 7.41
N LYS A 67 15.26 -2.52 6.33
CA LYS A 67 15.32 -3.99 6.40
C LYS A 67 16.18 -4.59 5.30
N LEU A 68 17.03 -5.54 5.69
CA LEU A 68 17.66 -6.50 4.79
C LEU A 68 16.85 -7.80 4.82
N LEU A 69 16.17 -8.14 3.74
CA LEU A 69 15.33 -9.34 3.65
C LEU A 69 16.01 -10.40 2.77
N GLY A 70 16.01 -11.64 3.25
CA GLY A 70 16.45 -12.80 2.48
C GLY A 70 15.29 -13.56 1.86
N TYR A 71 15.42 -13.94 0.59
CA TYR A 71 14.40 -14.63 -0.20
C TYR A 71 14.79 -16.08 -0.51
N PRO A 72 13.83 -16.93 -0.91
CA PRO A 72 14.08 -18.35 -1.16
C PRO A 72 15.08 -18.65 -2.28
N ASP A 73 15.27 -17.71 -3.20
CA ASP A 73 16.28 -17.77 -4.27
C ASP A 73 17.71 -17.50 -3.76
N GLY A 74 17.87 -17.25 -2.47
CA GLY A 74 19.14 -16.88 -1.84
C GLY A 74 19.50 -15.40 -2.00
N SER A 75 18.65 -14.59 -2.65
CA SER A 75 18.89 -13.15 -2.77
C SER A 75 18.66 -12.43 -1.44
N LEU A 76 19.50 -11.43 -1.19
CA LEU A 76 19.32 -10.45 -0.12
C LEU A 76 18.93 -9.13 -0.77
N ARG A 77 17.85 -8.50 -0.29
CA ARG A 77 17.40 -7.20 -0.78
C ARG A 77 17.26 -6.21 0.36
N GLN A 78 17.85 -5.04 0.17
CA GLN A 78 17.77 -3.93 1.11
C GLN A 78 16.54 -3.07 0.80
N TYR A 79 15.81 -2.72 1.85
CA TYR A 79 14.64 -1.87 1.84
C TYR A 79 14.85 -0.72 2.83
N TYR A 80 14.24 0.42 2.53
CA TYR A 80 14.43 1.65 3.30
C TYR A 80 13.10 2.26 3.69
N ASP A 81 13.02 2.74 4.93
CA ASP A 81 11.85 3.44 5.46
C ASP A 81 10.51 2.72 5.21
N ILE A 82 10.50 1.38 5.32
CA ILE A 82 9.28 0.59 5.08
C ILE A 82 8.48 0.42 6.38
N TYR A 83 7.15 0.40 6.24
CA TYR A 83 6.23 0.16 7.34
C TYR A 83 5.82 -1.31 7.42
N ARG A 84 5.40 -1.75 8.60
CA ARG A 84 4.87 -3.10 8.78
C ARG A 84 3.34 -3.07 8.71
N LEU A 85 2.76 -4.01 7.97
CA LEU A 85 1.32 -4.28 7.88
C LEU A 85 0.42 -3.19 7.29
N PHE A 86 0.57 -1.96 7.74
CA PHE A 86 -0.23 -0.81 7.36
C PHE A 86 0.68 0.37 7.12
N CYS A 87 0.23 1.33 6.32
CA CYS A 87 0.82 2.64 6.30
C CYS A 87 0.49 3.43 7.58
N PRO A 88 1.24 4.50 7.88
CA PRO A 88 0.80 5.44 8.90
C PRO A 88 -0.50 6.13 8.45
N CYS A 89 -1.18 6.77 9.40
CA CYS A 89 -2.32 7.62 9.07
C CYS A 89 -1.88 8.85 8.28
N GLU A 90 -2.79 9.45 7.51
CA GLU A 90 -2.55 10.74 6.83
C GLU A 90 -2.22 11.87 7.83
N ASP A 91 -1.55 12.93 7.37
CA ASP A 91 -0.89 13.97 8.21
C ASP A 91 -1.73 14.60 9.34
N ASN A 92 -3.05 14.64 9.20
CA ASN A 92 -3.97 15.23 10.19
C ASN A 92 -4.59 14.20 11.15
N LEU A 93 -4.12 12.95 11.09
CA LEU A 93 -4.61 11.84 11.89
C LEU A 93 -3.46 11.21 12.68
N ARG A 94 -3.78 10.63 13.83
CA ARG A 94 -2.88 9.80 14.63
C ARG A 94 -3.47 8.41 14.83
N CYS A 95 -2.59 7.43 14.97
CA CYS A 95 -3.01 6.08 15.33
C CYS A 95 -3.26 6.00 16.84
N SER A 96 -4.52 5.84 17.24
CA SER A 96 -4.93 5.69 18.65
C SER A 96 -5.95 4.57 18.77
N ASN A 97 -5.77 3.66 19.74
CA ASN A 97 -6.63 2.48 19.91
C ASN A 97 -6.83 1.70 18.60
N ALA A 98 -5.75 1.51 17.85
CA ALA A 98 -5.72 0.83 16.54
C ALA A 98 -6.63 1.44 15.47
N LYS A 99 -6.97 2.73 15.59
CA LYS A 99 -7.70 3.49 14.59
C LYS A 99 -7.03 4.81 14.28
N CYS A 100 -7.10 5.22 13.02
CA CYS A 100 -6.76 6.57 12.63
C CYS A 100 -7.86 7.54 13.09
N VAL A 101 -7.50 8.43 14.01
CA VAL A 101 -8.39 9.45 14.59
C VAL A 101 -7.74 10.83 14.44
N PRO A 102 -8.48 11.95 14.52
CA PRO A 102 -7.89 13.28 14.51
C PRO A 102 -6.75 13.41 15.53
N ALA A 103 -5.63 14.01 15.07
CA ALA A 103 -4.42 14.20 15.86
C ALA A 103 -4.66 15.00 17.14
#